data_AF-A0A970Z5S1-F1
#
_entry.id   AF-A0A970Z5S1-F1
#
_cell.length_a   1.000
_cell.length_b   1.000
_cell.length_c   1.000
_cell.angle_alpha   90.00
_cell.angle_beta   90.00
_cell.angle_gamma   90.00
#
_symmetry.space_group_name_H-M   'P 1'
#
loop_
_entity.id
_entity.type
_entity.pdbx_description
1 polymer ?
#
loop_
_entity_poly.entity_id
_entity_poly.type
_entity_poly.pdbx_seq_one_letter_code
_entity_poly.pdbx_strand_id
1 'polypeptide(L)'
;MRAPGTCVVTTVSPDGDPGQDAPRTSHHCTPWSLARLARDLYGSVAPITLVGVRVATTEAGDALTPGITAALPAITERVRGLLAAVGGPGHT
;
A
#
# COMPACT_ATOMS: atom_id res chain seq x y z
N MET A 1 4.83 -17.12 -7.38
CA MET A 1 3.67 -16.44 -6.77
C MET A 1 4.00 -16.20 -5.29
N ARG A 2 3.79 -15.00 -4.73
CA ARG A 2 4.12 -14.72 -3.31
C ARG A 2 3.07 -15.34 -2.37
N ALA A 3 3.49 -15.79 -1.19
CA ALA A 3 2.59 -16.43 -0.22
C ALA A 3 1.62 -15.44 0.45
N PRO A 4 0.42 -15.88 0.91
CA PRO A 4 -0.46 -15.05 1.74
C PRO A 4 0.25 -14.51 2.97
N GLY A 5 -0.10 -13.29 3.38
CA GLY A 5 0.58 -12.57 4.47
C GLY A 5 1.87 -11.86 4.05
N THR A 6 2.35 -12.05 2.81
CA THR A 6 3.50 -11.29 2.30
C THR A 6 3.15 -9.81 2.16
N CYS A 7 3.89 -8.95 2.86
CA CYS A 7 3.81 -7.50 2.73
C CYS A 7 4.73 -6.99 1.60
N VAL A 8 4.20 -6.12 0.75
CA VAL A 8 4.91 -5.40 -0.32
C VAL A 8 4.73 -3.91 -0.07
N VAL A 9 5.82 -3.16 -0.12
CA VAL A 9 5.81 -1.71 0.05
C VAL A 9 6.26 -1.09 -1.26
N THR A 10 5.47 -0.15 -1.77
CA THR A 10 5.71 0.53 -3.04
C THR A 10 5.57 2.02 -2.85
N THR A 11 6.55 2.79 -3.31
CA THR A 11 6.41 4.24 -3.42
C THR A 11 5.55 4.58 -4.62
N VAL A 12 4.48 5.33 -4.40
CA VAL A 12 3.60 5.83 -5.46
C VAL A 12 4.04 7.25 -5.80
N SER A 13 4.41 7.44 -7.06
CA SER A 13 4.75 8.75 -7.64
C SER A 13 3.71 9.09 -8.70
N PRO A 14 3.25 10.36 -8.79
CA PRO A 14 2.34 10.77 -9.86
C PRO A 14 2.96 10.58 -11.24
N ASP A 15 4.27 10.69 -11.38
CA ASP A 15 5.00 10.46 -12.64
C ASP A 15 5.42 9.00 -12.83
N GLY A 16 5.21 8.16 -11.82
CA GLY A 16 5.55 6.75 -11.88
C GLY A 16 4.64 5.99 -12.85
N ASP A 17 5.23 5.01 -13.55
CA ASP A 17 4.49 3.91 -14.17
C ASP A 17 4.44 2.75 -13.15
N PRO A 18 3.25 2.32 -12.69
CA PRO A 18 3.14 1.17 -11.80
C PRO A 18 3.65 -0.14 -12.41
N GLY A 19 3.75 -0.23 -13.74
CA GLY A 19 4.20 -1.42 -14.45
C GLY A 19 3.39 -2.67 -14.06
N GLN A 20 4.03 -3.84 -14.09
CA GLN A 20 3.39 -5.11 -13.75
C GLN A 20 3.17 -5.32 -12.24
N ASP A 21 3.74 -4.45 -11.40
CA ASP A 21 3.63 -4.53 -9.94
C ASP A 21 2.42 -3.77 -9.38
N ALA A 22 1.63 -3.13 -10.25
CA ALA A 22 0.35 -2.53 -9.89
C ALA A 22 -0.55 -3.55 -9.19
N PRO A 23 -1.13 -3.24 -8.02
CA PRO A 23 -2.17 -4.07 -7.45
C PRO A 23 -3.35 -4.11 -8.43
N ARG A 24 -3.88 -5.30 -8.66
CA ARG A 24 -5.15 -5.46 -9.36
C ARG A 24 -6.25 -4.93 -8.44
N THR A 25 -6.93 -3.88 -8.87
CA THR A 25 -8.03 -3.27 -8.14
C THR A 25 -9.35 -3.65 -8.81
N SER A 26 -10.37 -3.95 -8.02
CA SER A 26 -11.75 -4.04 -8.50
C SER A 26 -12.31 -2.68 -8.95
N HIS A 27 -11.64 -1.60 -8.55
CA HIS A 27 -11.95 -0.23 -8.95
C HIS A 27 -11.11 0.19 -10.15
N HIS A 28 -11.68 0.98 -11.07
CA HIS A 28 -10.95 1.57 -12.20
C HIS A 28 -9.98 2.70 -11.81
N CYS A 29 -9.93 3.07 -10.52
CA CYS A 29 -9.01 4.06 -9.98
C CYS A 29 -7.87 3.35 -9.25
N THR A 30 -6.65 3.55 -9.72
CA THR A 30 -5.43 3.05 -9.09
C THR A 30 -4.83 4.11 -8.15
N PRO A 31 -3.95 3.72 -7.21
CA PRO A 31 -3.21 4.68 -6.40
C PRO A 31 -2.44 5.73 -7.21
N TRP A 32 -1.89 5.35 -8.38
CA TRP A 32 -1.16 6.27 -9.27
C TRP A 32 -2.09 7.24 -9.97
N SER A 33 -3.27 6.80 -10.43
CA SER A 33 -4.25 7.73 -11.01
C SER A 33 -4.77 8.73 -9.97
N LEU A 34 -4.92 8.30 -8.72
CA LEU A 34 -5.29 9.20 -7.63
C LEU A 34 -4.16 10.21 -7.31
N ALA A 35 -2.90 9.77 -7.30
CA ALA A 35 -1.75 10.66 -7.10
C ALA A 35 -1.63 11.72 -8.21
N ARG A 36 -1.84 11.30 -9.47
CA ARG A 36 -1.89 12.21 -10.62
C ARG A 36 -3.01 13.23 -10.48
N LEU A 37 -4.23 12.77 -10.19
CA LEU A 37 -5.38 13.65 -9.98
C LEU A 37 -5.14 14.67 -8.86
N ALA A 38 -4.59 14.23 -7.72
CA ALA A 38 -4.29 15.13 -6.61
C ALA A 38 -3.27 16.21 -7.03
N ARG A 39 -2.20 15.83 -7.74
CA ARG A 39 -1.24 16.79 -8.28
C ARG A 39 -1.90 17.77 -9.25
N ASP A 40 -2.74 17.29 -10.16
CA ASP A 40 -3.37 18.13 -11.17
C ASP A 40 -4.36 19.14 -10.54
N LEU A 41 -5.02 18.75 -9.44
CA LEU A 41 -5.95 19.63 -8.70
C LEU A 41 -5.25 20.63 -7.78
N TYR A 42 -4.13 20.24 -7.15
CA TYR A 42 -3.51 21.00 -6.06
C TYR A 42 -2.08 21.48 -6.36
N GLY A 43 -1.55 21.20 -7.55
CA GLY A 43 -0.20 21.56 -8.00
C GLY A 43 0.93 20.72 -7.37
N SER A 44 0.64 19.93 -6.32
CA SER A 44 1.61 19.04 -5.68
C SER A 44 0.91 17.84 -5.04
N VAL A 45 1.69 16.80 -4.73
CA VAL A 45 1.25 15.65 -3.96
C VAL A 45 2.38 15.23 -3.01
N ALA A 46 2.05 14.96 -1.75
CA ALA A 46 3.01 14.43 -0.80
C ALA A 46 3.47 13.02 -1.21
N PRO A 47 4.65 12.56 -0.77
CA PRO A 47 5.08 11.18 -1.01
C PRO A 47 4.04 10.17 -0.50
N ILE A 48 3.62 9.24 -1.37
CA ILE A 48 2.63 8.22 -1.03
C ILE A 48 3.35 6.86 -0.89
N THR A 49 3.20 6.22 0.26
CA THR A 49 3.66 4.84 0.49
C THR A 49 2.47 3.90 0.45
N LEU A 50 2.45 3.01 -0.54
CA LEU A 50 1.46 1.95 -0.65
C LEU A 50 1.96 0.68 0.05
N VAL A 51 1.19 0.20 1.02
CA VAL A 51 1.45 -1.07 1.71
C VAL A 51 0.41 -2.09 1.27
N GLY A 52 0.83 -3.07 0.47
CA GLY A 52 -0.01 -4.16 -0.01
C GLY A 52 0.28 -5.45 0.74
N VAL A 53 -0.78 -6.17 1.15
CA VAL A 53 -0.65 -7.51 1.75
C VAL A 53 -1.28 -8.53 0.81
N ARG A 54 -0.55 -9.60 0.50
CA ARG A 54 -1.08 -10.69 -0.32
C ARG A 54 -2.08 -11.51 0.48
N VAL A 55 -3.24 -11.75 -0.12
CA VAL A 55 -4.34 -12.53 0.45
C VAL A 55 -4.55 -13.81 -0.34
N ALA A 56 -5.14 -14.83 0.29
CA ALA A 56 -5.46 -16.09 -0.38
C ALA A 56 -6.82 -16.02 -1.10
N THR A 57 -7.82 -15.39 -0.45
CA THR A 57 -9.20 -15.23 -0.94
C THR A 57 -9.69 -13.81 -0.63
N THR A 58 -10.73 -13.37 -1.34
CA THR A 58 -11.36 -12.04 -1.16
C THR A 58 -12.88 -12.12 -1.25
N GLU A 59 -13.49 -13.20 -0.76
CA GLU A 59 -14.95 -13.31 -0.77
C GLU A 59 -15.58 -12.47 0.34
N ALA A 60 -16.75 -11.91 0.06
CA ALA A 60 -17.46 -11.10 1.04
C ALA A 60 -17.88 -11.94 2.25
N GLY A 61 -17.49 -11.51 3.45
CA GLY A 61 -17.74 -12.23 4.70
C GLY A 61 -16.63 -13.21 5.10
N ASP A 62 -15.57 -13.35 4.30
CA ASP A 62 -14.40 -14.15 4.67
C ASP A 62 -13.73 -13.62 5.93
N ALA A 63 -13.45 -14.53 6.87
CA ALA A 63 -12.52 -14.26 7.95
C ALA A 63 -11.08 -14.19 7.41
N LEU A 64 -10.18 -13.56 8.17
CA LEU A 64 -8.75 -13.61 7.85
C LEU A 64 -8.26 -15.07 7.89
N THR A 65 -7.63 -15.50 6.80
CA THR A 65 -7.03 -16.83 6.74
C THR A 65 -5.94 -16.97 7.82
N PRO A 66 -5.67 -18.20 8.32
CA PRO A 66 -4.65 -18.42 9.35
C PRO A 66 -3.27 -17.85 9.00
N GLY A 67 -2.89 -17.91 7.72
CA GLY A 67 -1.62 -17.34 7.24
C GLY A 67 -1.56 -15.82 7.33
N ILE A 68 -2.67 -15.12 7.07
CA ILE A 68 -2.74 -13.67 7.26
C ILE A 68 -2.73 -13.33 8.75
N THR A 69 -3.54 -14.03 9.55
CA THR A 69 -3.62 -13.83 11.00
C THR A 69 -2.25 -13.98 11.67
N ALA A 70 -1.47 -15.01 11.29
CA ALA A 70 -0.11 -15.20 11.78
C ALA A 70 0.87 -14.11 11.30
N ALA A 71 0.63 -13.52 10.13
CA ALA A 71 1.48 -12.45 9.58
C ALA A 71 1.16 -11.05 10.15
N LEU A 72 -0.01 -10.86 10.77
CA LEU A 72 -0.46 -9.55 11.26
C LEU A 72 0.57 -8.84 12.16
N PRO A 73 1.19 -9.48 13.17
CA PRO A 73 2.18 -8.80 14.01
C PRO A 73 3.35 -8.24 13.19
N ALA A 74 3.88 -9.03 12.25
CA ALA A 74 4.99 -8.60 11.40
C ALA A 74 4.59 -7.47 10.43
N ILE A 75 3.35 -7.50 9.92
CA ILE A 75 2.79 -6.43 9.09
C ILE A 75 2.68 -5.14 9.90
N THR A 76 2.14 -5.21 11.11
CA THR A 76 2.01 -4.07 12.02
C THR A 76 3.35 -3.45 12.35
N GLU A 77 4.36 -4.28 12.68
CA GLU A 77 5.71 -3.80 12.96
C GLU A 77 6.34 -3.10 11.75
N ARG A 78 6.10 -3.63 10.55
CA ARG A 78 6.58 -3.01 9.31
C ARG A 78 5.93 -1.64 9.07
N VAL A 79 4.62 -1.53 9.26
CA VAL A 79 3.90 -0.24 9.13
C VAL A 79 4.38 0.75 10.19
N ARG A 80 4.58 0.30 11.43
CA ARG A 80 5.14 1.12 12.52
C ARG A 80 6.51 1.69 12.15
N GLY A 81 7.39 0.88 11.57
CA GLY A 81 8.70 1.32 11.08
C GLY A 81 8.61 2.38 9.98
N LEU A 82 7.66 2.22 9.04
CA LEU A 82 7.41 3.22 7.99
C LEU A 82 6.92 4.56 8.58
N LEU A 83 5.99 4.51 9.54
CA LEU A 83 5.48 5.71 10.21
C LEU A 83 6.57 6.42 11.01
N ALA A 84 7.41 5.68 11.73
CA ALA A 84 8.53 6.26 12.46
C ALA A 84 9.54 6.96 11.54
N ALA A 85 9.78 6.42 10.33
CA ALA A 85 10.65 7.05 9.34
C ALA A 85 10.07 8.37 8.79
N VAL A 86 8.73 8.49 8.71
CA VAL A 86 8.05 9.73 8.28
C VAL A 86 7.99 10.75 9.42
N GLY A 87 7.84 10.31 10.68
CA GLY A 87 7.75 11.16 11.87
C GLY A 87 9.08 11.55 12.53
N GLY A 88 10.23 11.31 11.88
CA GLY A 88 11.56 11.70 12.37
C GLY A 88 11.76 13.23 12.45
N PRO A 89 12.82 13.71 13.13
CA PRO A 89 12.94 15.11 13.57
C PRO A 89 12.97 16.07 12.37
N GLY A 90 11.86 16.78 12.15
CA GLY A 90 11.70 17.72 11.04
C GLY A 90 10.27 18.11 10.70
N HIS A 91 9.25 17.57 11.39
CA HIS A 91 7.84 18.00 11.26
C HIS A 91 7.35 18.68 12.56
N THR A 92 7.98 19.81 12.89
CA THR A 92 7.43 20.88 13.74
C THR A 92 7.52 22.19 13.00
#